data_AF-A0A544UMR4-F1
#
_entry.id   AF-A0A544UMR4-F1
#
_cell.length_a   1.000
_cell.length_b   1.000
_cell.length_c   1.000
_cell.angle_alpha   90.00
_cell.angle_beta   90.00
_cell.angle_gamma   90.00
#
_symmetry.space_group_name_H-M   'P 1'
#
loop_
_entity.id
_entity.type
_entity.pdbx_description
1 polymer ?
#
loop_
_entity_poly.entity_id
_entity_poly.type
_entity_poly.pdbx_seq_one_letter_code
_entity_poly.pdbx_strand_id
1 'polypeptide(L)'
;MESKVKYPYIYFLLESNMVFVYRIKTHNYMNASDLIDRSEWEAYELQHHVQFEAFNHEESKAIDEWGFWLEQHKLSDIVEIINDCIQKHCSVDQRITTQAVHIVSSESAAGSVRVALAPPKHVIGLPDCFSIGPLWKLEEKRGQTFRNNWLFENINDEQEDVYQNKFTNTLREIEDISNHVPIYIWYGNNADEQCGLRFFLYLLRNKSNEIFLINTTEQSKVNCATSHLSSQQLAQLFMNIEEKKPLTIQDRRIFQNEWETLSQTNDILRLWINNGIKGVPENYFDPFIIETIERLHSEQATTDFIKTGAVIAELLPLIEELPSVFFLESRIRFLVYSGVLALKGIPKSIRHYSVKLRE
;
A
#
# COMPACT_ATOMS: atom_id res chain seq x y z
N MET A 1 27.05 -1.95 1.82
CA MET A 1 26.84 -0.51 2.04
C MET A 1 27.02 -0.26 3.52
N GLU A 2 27.89 0.67 3.88
CA GLU A 2 28.02 1.14 5.27
C GLU A 2 27.39 2.52 5.37
N SER A 3 26.83 2.85 6.53
CA SER A 3 26.18 4.13 6.76
C SER A 3 26.39 4.63 8.18
N LYS A 4 26.54 5.94 8.35
CA LYS A 4 26.55 6.60 9.67
C LYS A 4 25.74 7.88 9.65
N VAL A 5 25.24 8.30 10.81
CA VAL A 5 24.34 9.45 10.96
C VAL A 5 24.97 10.51 11.86
N LYS A 6 25.06 11.75 11.38
CA LYS A 6 25.39 12.96 12.15
C LYS A 6 24.39 14.04 11.75
N TYR A 7 23.20 14.01 12.37
CA TYR A 7 22.07 14.85 12.00
C TYR A 7 22.46 16.34 11.82
N PRO A 8 22.03 17.01 10.73
CA PRO A 8 21.05 16.58 9.72
C PRO A 8 21.66 15.77 8.55
N TYR A 9 22.90 15.29 8.66
CA TYR A 9 23.61 14.59 7.60
C TYR A 9 23.64 13.07 7.81
N ILE A 10 23.48 12.33 6.72
CA ILE A 10 23.68 10.88 6.66
C ILE A 10 24.78 10.60 5.65
N TYR A 11 25.69 9.72 6.00
CA TYR A 11 26.84 9.36 5.18
C TYR A 11 26.66 7.92 4.72
N PHE A 12 26.84 7.68 3.42
CA PHE A 12 26.73 6.39 2.79
C PHE A 12 28.03 6.05 2.07
N LEU A 13 28.65 4.93 2.44
CA LEU A 13 29.76 4.34 1.70
C LEU A 13 29.18 3.32 0.71
N LEU A 14 28.98 3.77 -0.53
CA LEU A 14 28.37 2.97 -1.61
C LEU A 14 29.43 2.24 -2.43
N GLU A 15 30.58 2.89 -2.65
CA GLU A 15 31.75 2.35 -3.35
C GLU A 15 32.95 2.35 -2.42
N SER A 16 34.01 1.59 -2.76
CA SER A 16 35.16 1.32 -1.88
C SER A 16 35.83 2.58 -1.31
N ASN A 17 35.79 3.69 -2.07
CA ASN A 17 36.47 4.94 -1.75
C ASN A 17 35.58 6.19 -1.93
N MET A 18 34.26 6.05 -2.12
CA MET A 18 33.37 7.22 -2.28
C MET A 18 32.31 7.27 -1.19
N VAL A 19 32.26 8.40 -0.50
CA VAL A 19 31.24 8.71 0.50
C VAL A 19 30.26 9.69 -0.09
N PHE A 20 28.99 9.31 -0.06
CA PHE A 20 27.88 10.17 -0.41
C PHE A 20 27.25 10.70 0.87
N VAL A 21 27.09 12.01 0.97
CA VAL A 21 26.53 12.70 2.12
C VAL A 21 25.18 13.25 1.71
N TYR A 22 24.14 12.76 2.36
CA TYR A 22 22.77 13.24 2.19
C TYR A 22 22.40 14.18 3.33
N ARG A 23 21.86 15.36 3.02
CA ARG A 23 21.38 16.33 4.00
C ARG A 23 19.86 16.28 4.07
N ILE A 24 19.32 15.90 5.22
CA ILE A 24 17.88 15.93 5.51
C ILE A 24 17.43 17.39 5.60
N LYS A 25 16.53 17.81 4.69
CA LYS A 25 15.88 19.13 4.69
C LYS A 25 14.37 19.07 4.91
N THR A 26 13.78 17.89 4.76
CA THR A 26 12.34 17.65 4.87
C THR A 26 11.95 17.04 6.21
N HIS A 27 10.69 17.23 6.60
CA HIS A 27 10.05 16.57 7.74
C HIS A 27 9.07 15.46 7.29
N ASN A 28 8.87 15.31 5.98
CA ASN A 28 8.03 14.28 5.38
C ASN A 28 8.86 13.04 5.06
N TYR A 29 8.26 11.87 5.21
CA TYR A 29 8.88 10.63 4.78
C TYR A 29 9.10 10.62 3.27
N MET A 30 10.24 10.05 2.87
CA MET A 30 10.70 9.99 1.49
C MET A 30 10.41 8.63 0.86
N ASN A 31 10.30 8.62 -0.45
CA ASN A 31 10.30 7.42 -1.29
C ASN A 31 11.53 7.41 -2.19
N ALA A 32 11.73 6.29 -2.89
CA ALA A 32 12.85 6.12 -3.84
C ALA A 32 12.90 7.23 -4.90
N SER A 33 11.75 7.69 -5.38
CA SER A 33 11.65 8.79 -6.35
C SER A 33 12.10 10.14 -5.81
N ASP A 34 12.02 10.36 -4.50
CA ASP A 34 12.32 11.65 -3.87
C ASP A 34 13.83 11.86 -3.72
N LEU A 35 14.62 10.77 -3.77
CA LEU A 35 16.08 10.81 -3.71
C LEU A 35 16.75 11.28 -5.01
N ILE A 36 15.97 11.55 -6.06
CA ILE A 36 16.49 11.98 -7.37
C ILE A 36 17.03 13.41 -7.32
N ASP A 37 16.61 14.24 -6.35
CA ASP A 37 17.13 15.61 -6.22
C ASP A 37 18.59 15.61 -5.76
N ARG A 38 19.50 15.94 -6.68
CA ARG A 38 20.93 16.08 -6.43
C ARG A 38 21.29 17.22 -5.47
N SER A 39 20.38 18.18 -5.22
CA SER A 39 20.64 19.34 -4.35
C SER A 39 20.83 18.99 -2.87
N GLU A 40 20.48 17.75 -2.49
CA GLU A 40 20.57 17.24 -1.13
C GLU A 40 21.76 16.29 -0.92
N TRP A 41 22.51 16.03 -1.98
CA TRP A 41 23.62 15.10 -1.99
C TRP A 41 24.95 15.80 -2.28
N GLU A 42 25.99 15.35 -1.60
CA GLU A 42 27.37 15.72 -1.86
C GLU A 42 28.21 14.43 -1.93
N ALA A 43 29.27 14.42 -2.74
CA ALA A 43 30.16 13.26 -2.87
C ALA A 43 31.60 13.62 -2.52
N TYR A 44 32.29 12.69 -1.86
CA TYR A 44 33.64 12.85 -1.35
C TYR A 44 34.46 11.59 -1.60
N GLU A 45 35.72 11.77 -1.98
CA GLU A 45 36.67 10.66 -2.15
C GLU A 45 37.43 10.42 -0.84
N LEU A 46 37.45 9.17 -0.38
CA LEU A 46 38.28 8.71 0.72
C LEU A 46 39.61 8.19 0.19
N GLN A 47 40.70 8.58 0.83
CA GLN A 47 42.00 7.99 0.52
C GLN A 47 42.09 6.53 0.98
N HIS A 48 41.44 6.19 2.11
CA HIS A 48 41.38 4.82 2.63
C HIS A 48 40.02 4.51 3.25
N HIS A 49 39.45 3.35 2.94
CA HIS A 49 38.16 2.85 3.47
C HIS A 49 38.08 2.87 5.01
N VAL A 50 39.18 2.60 5.71
CA VAL A 50 39.24 2.57 7.20
C VAL A 50 38.91 3.93 7.83
N GLN A 51 38.95 5.02 7.05
CA GLN A 51 38.67 6.36 7.52
C GLN A 51 37.18 6.71 7.54
N PHE A 52 36.29 5.84 7.02
CA PHE A 52 34.86 6.15 6.90
C PHE A 52 34.22 6.55 8.23
N GLU A 53 34.49 5.84 9.32
CA GLU A 53 33.93 6.14 10.65
C GLU A 53 34.34 7.53 11.16
N ALA A 54 35.59 7.93 10.94
CA ALA A 54 36.12 9.23 11.37
C ALA A 54 35.86 10.38 10.38
N PHE A 55 35.40 10.08 9.15
CA PHE A 55 35.24 11.06 8.08
C PHE A 55 34.28 12.22 8.46
N ASN A 56 34.68 13.46 8.17
CA ASN A 56 33.86 14.67 8.33
C ASN A 56 33.87 15.46 7.01
N HIS A 57 32.68 15.70 6.46
CA HIS A 57 32.54 16.35 5.15
C HIS A 57 32.94 17.83 5.19
N GLU A 58 32.74 18.51 6.32
CA GLU A 58 33.10 19.93 6.53
C GLU A 58 34.61 20.19 6.44
N GLU A 59 35.42 19.15 6.61
CA GLU A 59 36.90 19.20 6.53
C GLU A 59 37.43 18.77 5.16
N SER A 60 36.53 18.40 4.23
CA SER A 60 36.87 17.82 2.93
C SER A 60 36.32 18.66 1.80
N LYS A 61 36.93 18.55 0.61
CA LYS A 61 36.42 19.20 -0.59
C LYS A 61 35.48 18.26 -1.34
N ALA A 62 34.26 18.71 -1.60
CA ALA A 62 33.29 17.96 -2.40
C ALA A 62 33.74 17.82 -3.85
N ILE A 63 33.30 16.74 -4.48
CA ILE A 63 33.51 16.46 -5.91
C ILE A 63 32.37 17.13 -6.69
N ASP A 64 32.70 17.84 -7.76
CA ASP A 64 31.72 18.57 -8.57
C ASP A 64 30.97 17.65 -9.56
N GLU A 65 31.64 16.63 -10.11
CA GLU A 65 31.06 15.67 -11.06
C GLU A 65 31.00 14.27 -10.46
N TRP A 66 29.79 13.86 -10.06
CA TRP A 66 29.56 12.53 -9.53
C TRP A 66 28.20 11.98 -9.98
N GLY A 67 28.08 10.68 -9.88
CA GLY A 67 26.84 9.93 -10.04
C GLY A 67 27.02 8.57 -9.41
N PHE A 68 25.93 7.98 -8.94
CA PHE A 68 25.93 6.59 -8.50
C PHE A 68 24.80 5.86 -9.20
N TRP A 69 25.06 4.61 -9.57
CA TRP A 69 24.04 3.68 -10.01
C TRP A 69 23.78 2.71 -8.88
N LEU A 70 22.55 2.71 -8.37
CA LEU A 70 22.12 1.79 -7.34
C LEU A 70 21.08 0.83 -7.90
N GLU A 71 21.23 -0.43 -7.49
CA GLU A 71 20.15 -1.40 -7.60
C GLU A 71 18.99 -0.94 -6.71
N GLN A 72 17.77 -1.20 -7.16
CA GLN A 72 16.55 -0.70 -6.53
C GLN A 72 16.42 -1.10 -5.05
N HIS A 73 16.84 -2.31 -4.68
CA HIS A 73 16.82 -2.74 -3.28
C HIS A 73 17.74 -1.89 -2.40
N LYS A 74 18.92 -1.49 -2.90
CA LYS A 74 19.84 -0.58 -2.16
C LYS A 74 19.26 0.82 -2.02
N LEU A 75 18.54 1.29 -3.05
CA LEU A 75 17.82 2.55 -2.97
C LEU A 75 16.73 2.50 -1.89
N SER A 76 15.99 1.40 -1.80
CA SER A 76 15.00 1.17 -0.74
C SER A 76 15.65 1.18 0.64
N ASP A 77 16.81 0.55 0.82
CA ASP A 77 17.57 0.57 2.08
C ASP A 77 18.02 1.98 2.49
N ILE A 78 18.48 2.79 1.53
CA ILE A 78 18.85 4.19 1.78
C ILE A 78 17.64 5.00 2.24
N VAL A 79 16.50 4.87 1.56
CA VAL A 79 15.24 5.53 1.94
C VAL A 79 14.85 5.14 3.37
N GLU A 80 14.95 3.85 3.73
CA GLU A 80 14.65 3.38 5.08
C GLU A 80 15.56 4.03 6.13
N ILE A 81 16.87 4.13 5.88
CA ILE A 81 17.81 4.79 6.80
C ILE A 81 17.47 6.28 6.97
N ILE A 82 17.13 6.95 5.87
CA ILE A 82 16.73 8.37 5.90
C ILE A 82 15.45 8.55 6.71
N ASN A 83 14.43 7.72 6.45
CA ASN A 83 13.14 7.81 7.13
C ASN A 83 13.24 7.44 8.61
N ASP A 84 14.08 6.48 8.99
CA ASP A 84 14.38 6.19 10.39
C ASP A 84 15.03 7.40 11.09
N CYS A 85 15.89 8.14 10.38
CA CYS A 85 16.49 9.35 10.90
C CYS A 85 15.46 10.47 11.07
N ILE A 86 14.61 10.68 10.07
CA ILE A 86 13.47 11.63 10.11
C ILE A 86 12.56 11.29 11.29
N GLN A 87 12.18 10.02 11.44
CA GLN A 87 11.30 9.56 12.52
C GLN A 87 11.89 9.90 13.90
N LYS A 88 13.18 9.64 14.10
CA LYS A 88 13.89 9.89 15.38
C LYS A 88 14.06 11.38 15.72
N HIS A 89 14.26 12.25 14.73
CA HIS A 89 14.67 13.65 14.96
C HIS A 89 13.55 14.68 14.75
N CYS A 90 12.52 14.37 13.97
CA CYS A 90 11.37 15.26 13.82
C CYS A 90 10.37 14.99 14.95
N SER A 91 10.26 15.91 15.92
CA SER A 91 9.27 15.81 17.00
C SER A 91 7.86 15.68 16.45
N VAL A 92 7.09 14.72 16.97
CA VAL A 92 5.68 14.45 16.61
C VAL A 92 4.82 15.73 16.62
N ASP A 93 5.06 16.65 17.57
CA ASP A 93 4.30 17.89 17.73
C ASP A 93 4.43 18.89 16.56
N GLN A 94 5.47 18.77 15.73
CA GLN A 94 5.65 19.65 14.56
C GLN A 94 4.98 19.10 13.29
N ARG A 95 4.70 17.79 13.21
CA ARG A 95 4.16 17.15 11.99
C ARG A 95 2.63 17.17 11.92
N ILE A 96 1.97 17.14 13.08
CA ILE A 96 0.50 17.07 13.17
C ILE A 96 0.02 18.26 14.00
N THR A 97 -0.26 19.37 13.32
CA THR A 97 -0.87 20.56 13.92
C THR A 97 -2.26 20.21 14.44
N THR A 98 -2.40 19.86 15.72
CA THR A 98 -3.61 19.84 16.58
C THR A 98 -4.96 19.40 15.95
N GLN A 99 -4.95 18.65 14.85
CA GLN A 99 -6.13 18.36 14.05
C GLN A 99 -6.25 16.87 13.79
N ALA A 100 -7.51 16.45 13.67
CA ALA A 100 -7.92 15.08 13.42
C ALA A 100 -7.12 14.40 12.29
N VAL A 101 -6.79 13.14 12.50
CA VAL A 101 -6.20 12.27 11.48
C VAL A 101 -7.29 11.39 10.89
N HIS A 102 -7.34 11.29 9.57
CA HIS A 102 -8.23 10.37 8.86
C HIS A 102 -7.41 9.23 8.26
N ILE A 103 -7.83 7.98 8.48
CA ILE A 103 -7.14 6.78 7.98
C ILE A 103 -8.12 6.00 7.10
N VAL A 104 -7.67 5.56 5.92
CA VAL A 104 -8.50 4.87 4.94
C VAL A 104 -7.73 3.79 4.17
N SER A 105 -8.45 2.79 3.67
CA SER A 105 -7.96 1.90 2.59
C SER A 105 -8.72 2.27 1.31
N SER A 106 -8.11 2.58 0.17
CA SER A 106 -6.71 2.64 -0.26
C SER A 106 -6.24 4.09 -0.54
N GLU A 107 -5.09 4.32 -1.19
CA GLU A 107 -4.68 5.65 -1.68
C GLU A 107 -5.73 6.35 -2.55
N SER A 108 -6.52 5.59 -3.33
CA SER A 108 -7.63 6.15 -4.10
C SER A 108 -8.72 6.71 -3.17
N ALA A 109 -9.06 5.99 -2.11
CA ALA A 109 -10.00 6.48 -1.08
C ALA A 109 -9.43 7.69 -0.34
N ALA A 110 -8.12 7.71 -0.07
CA ALA A 110 -7.46 8.86 0.55
C ALA A 110 -7.57 10.10 -0.34
N GLY A 111 -7.40 9.96 -1.65
CA GLY A 111 -7.68 11.01 -2.62
C GLY A 111 -9.11 11.57 -2.52
N SER A 112 -10.12 10.69 -2.51
CA SER A 112 -11.53 11.10 -2.41
C SER A 112 -11.84 11.80 -1.08
N VAL A 113 -11.35 11.29 0.05
CA VAL A 113 -11.52 11.92 1.37
C VAL A 113 -10.77 13.24 1.46
N ARG A 114 -9.57 13.35 0.89
CA ARG A 114 -8.85 14.62 0.78
C ARG A 114 -9.67 15.64 -0.01
N VAL A 115 -10.38 15.27 -1.07
CA VAL A 115 -11.24 16.23 -1.78
C VAL A 115 -12.47 16.62 -0.95
N ALA A 116 -13.04 15.68 -0.20
CA ALA A 116 -14.26 15.88 0.59
C ALA A 116 -14.08 16.81 1.80
N LEU A 117 -12.93 16.75 2.47
CA LEU A 117 -12.68 17.49 3.72
C LEU A 117 -12.12 18.90 3.46
N ALA A 118 -12.50 19.88 4.28
CA ALA A 118 -11.90 21.22 4.24
C ALA A 118 -10.51 21.24 4.90
N PRO A 119 -9.53 22.01 4.40
CA PRO A 119 -8.25 22.21 5.09
C PRO A 119 -8.40 23.00 6.41
N PRO A 120 -7.46 22.85 7.36
CA PRO A 120 -6.39 21.86 7.33
C PRO A 120 -6.91 20.44 7.64
N LYS A 121 -6.31 19.44 7.00
CA LYS A 121 -6.72 18.02 7.03
C LYS A 121 -5.51 17.12 6.85
N HIS A 122 -5.46 16.02 7.60
CA HIS A 122 -4.43 15.00 7.46
C HIS A 122 -5.10 13.66 7.16
N VAL A 123 -4.79 13.08 6.00
CA VAL A 123 -5.40 11.85 5.51
C VAL A 123 -4.30 10.86 5.12
N ILE A 124 -4.23 9.77 5.87
CA ILE A 124 -3.33 8.64 5.67
C ILE A 124 -4.06 7.58 4.84
N GLY A 125 -3.52 7.28 3.66
CA GLY A 125 -3.99 6.19 2.81
C GLY A 125 -3.10 4.96 3.00
N LEU A 126 -3.71 3.77 3.07
CA LEU A 126 -2.96 2.53 2.96
C LEU A 126 -2.72 2.20 1.48
N PRO A 127 -1.47 2.09 1.01
CA PRO A 127 -1.15 1.80 -0.39
C PRO A 127 -1.22 0.29 -0.67
N ASP A 128 -2.28 -0.37 -0.23
CA ASP A 128 -2.41 -1.83 -0.31
C ASP A 128 -3.87 -2.28 -0.45
N CYS A 129 -4.08 -3.53 -0.88
CA CYS A 129 -5.38 -4.19 -0.95
C CYS A 129 -5.35 -5.51 -0.17
N PHE A 130 -5.97 -5.53 1.01
CA PHE A 130 -5.97 -6.66 1.94
C PHE A 130 -7.02 -7.73 1.63
N SER A 131 -7.86 -7.52 0.61
CA SER A 131 -8.71 -8.59 0.07
C SER A 131 -7.89 -9.73 -0.56
N ILE A 132 -6.62 -9.48 -0.89
CA ILE A 132 -5.73 -10.44 -1.54
C ILE A 132 -4.36 -10.59 -0.83
N GLY A 133 -3.71 -11.72 -1.07
CA GLY A 133 -2.37 -12.03 -0.58
C GLY A 133 -2.30 -12.35 0.92
N PRO A 134 -1.11 -12.70 1.41
CA PRO A 134 -0.90 -13.00 2.83
C PRO A 134 -0.99 -11.74 3.69
N LEU A 135 -1.60 -11.85 4.87
CA LEU A 135 -1.66 -10.79 5.89
C LEU A 135 -0.79 -11.09 7.12
N TRP A 136 0.10 -12.08 7.00
CA TRP A 136 0.89 -12.56 8.10
C TRP A 136 1.96 -11.56 8.53
N LYS A 137 1.88 -11.11 9.79
CA LYS A 137 2.86 -10.25 10.47
C LYS A 137 3.20 -8.96 9.73
N LEU A 138 2.21 -8.27 9.17
CA LEU A 138 2.42 -7.02 8.43
C LEU A 138 2.98 -5.88 9.30
N GLU A 139 2.81 -5.96 10.61
CA GLU A 139 3.44 -5.10 11.61
C GLU A 139 4.96 -5.34 11.76
N GLU A 140 5.50 -6.42 11.20
CA GLU A 140 6.91 -6.77 11.24
C GLU A 140 7.55 -6.76 9.84
N LYS A 141 8.83 -6.41 9.75
CA LYS A 141 9.57 -6.39 8.48
C LYS A 141 9.51 -7.71 7.72
N ARG A 142 9.59 -8.86 8.40
CA ARG A 142 9.52 -10.17 7.75
C ARG A 142 8.18 -10.43 7.04
N GLY A 143 7.07 -9.97 7.62
CA GLY A 143 5.75 -10.15 7.02
C GLY A 143 5.56 -9.19 5.84
N GLN A 144 6.07 -7.96 5.97
CA GLN A 144 6.11 -6.99 4.87
C GLN A 144 6.91 -7.52 3.69
N THR A 145 8.10 -8.08 3.91
CA THR A 145 8.90 -8.71 2.84
C THR A 145 8.16 -9.90 2.21
N PHE A 146 7.53 -10.75 3.02
CA PHE A 146 6.78 -11.90 2.51
C PHE A 146 5.61 -11.46 1.62
N ARG A 147 4.84 -10.45 2.05
CA ARG A 147 3.76 -9.88 1.25
C ARG A 147 4.27 -9.20 -0.02
N ASN A 148 5.35 -8.42 0.08
CA ASN A 148 5.96 -7.76 -1.08
C ASN A 148 6.39 -8.77 -2.15
N ASN A 149 7.04 -9.87 -1.76
CA ASN A 149 7.43 -10.93 -2.69
C ASN A 149 6.19 -11.59 -3.34
N TRP A 150 5.13 -11.84 -2.55
CA TRP A 150 3.90 -12.38 -3.11
C TRP A 150 3.27 -11.43 -4.13
N LEU A 151 3.21 -10.12 -3.82
CA LEU A 151 2.71 -9.12 -4.76
C LEU A 151 3.56 -9.11 -6.04
N PHE A 152 4.89 -9.10 -5.90
CA PHE A 152 5.83 -9.09 -7.03
C PHE A 152 5.66 -10.30 -7.95
N GLU A 153 5.48 -11.49 -7.39
CA GLU A 153 5.33 -12.72 -8.18
C GLU A 153 3.95 -12.86 -8.83
N ASN A 154 2.91 -12.26 -8.24
CA ASN A 154 1.52 -12.56 -8.57
C ASN A 154 0.72 -11.40 -9.16
N ILE A 155 1.11 -10.14 -8.95
CA ILE A 155 0.29 -8.98 -9.29
C ILE A 155 1.04 -8.08 -10.28
N ASN A 156 0.51 -7.97 -11.50
CA ASN A 156 1.01 -7.03 -12.50
C ASN A 156 0.44 -5.62 -12.25
N ASP A 157 0.98 -4.91 -11.26
CA ASP A 157 0.68 -3.49 -11.02
C ASP A 157 1.87 -2.60 -11.43
N GLU A 158 1.61 -1.57 -12.22
CA GLU A 158 2.63 -0.65 -12.76
C GLU A 158 3.29 0.22 -11.66
N GLN A 159 2.85 0.12 -10.39
CA GLN A 159 3.41 0.83 -9.23
C GLN A 159 4.31 -0.01 -8.30
N GLU A 160 4.70 -1.21 -8.74
CA GLU A 160 5.53 -2.16 -7.99
C GLU A 160 6.77 -1.53 -7.33
N ASP A 161 7.43 -0.61 -8.03
CA ASP A 161 8.74 -0.09 -7.65
C ASP A 161 8.79 0.75 -6.37
N VAL A 162 7.64 1.21 -5.87
CA VAL A 162 7.55 2.16 -4.74
C VAL A 162 6.69 1.61 -3.59
N TYR A 163 6.10 0.41 -3.74
CA TYR A 163 5.17 -0.14 -2.75
C TYR A 163 5.81 -0.31 -1.37
N GLN A 164 6.98 -0.95 -1.28
CA GLN A 164 7.60 -1.31 0.01
C GLN A 164 7.88 -0.08 0.89
N ASN A 165 8.44 0.98 0.30
CA ASN A 165 8.74 2.23 1.02
C ASN A 165 7.45 2.96 1.38
N LYS A 166 6.48 3.06 0.46
CA LYS A 166 5.17 3.68 0.76
C LYS A 166 4.47 2.96 1.92
N PHE A 167 4.38 1.64 1.89
CA PHE A 167 3.74 0.85 2.93
C PHE A 167 4.42 1.08 4.29
N THR A 168 5.76 0.99 4.35
CA THR A 168 6.48 1.24 5.60
C THR A 168 6.27 2.67 6.10
N ASN A 169 6.31 3.66 5.21
CA ASN A 169 6.09 5.06 5.57
C ASN A 169 4.68 5.28 6.12
N THR A 170 3.65 4.67 5.53
CA THR A 170 2.29 4.70 6.08
C THR A 170 2.25 4.14 7.51
N LEU A 171 2.97 3.06 7.80
CA LEU A 171 3.05 2.53 9.17
C LEU A 171 3.74 3.50 10.12
N ARG A 172 4.83 4.14 9.70
CA ARG A 172 5.52 5.19 10.47
C ARG A 172 4.59 6.37 10.74
N GLU A 173 3.80 6.81 9.74
CA GLU A 173 2.83 7.90 9.91
C GLU A 173 1.76 7.56 10.94
N ILE A 174 1.22 6.33 10.92
CA ILE A 174 0.24 5.86 11.91
C ILE A 174 0.88 5.76 13.31
N GLU A 175 2.11 5.26 13.39
CA GLU A 175 2.87 5.19 14.64
C GLU A 175 3.16 6.57 15.22
N ASP A 176 3.42 7.56 14.38
CA ASP A 176 3.74 8.92 14.80
C ASP A 176 2.51 9.74 15.22
N ILE A 177 1.28 9.23 15.04
CA ILE A 177 0.07 9.96 15.48
C ILE A 177 0.13 10.23 16.98
N SER A 178 0.02 11.51 17.36
CA SER A 178 0.07 11.90 18.77
C SER A 178 -1.16 11.42 19.56
N ASN A 179 -0.96 11.01 20.80
CA ASN A 179 -1.96 10.35 21.66
C ASN A 179 -3.23 11.17 21.96
N HIS A 180 -3.19 12.49 21.74
CA HIS A 180 -4.28 13.43 22.02
C HIS A 180 -5.08 13.83 20.79
N VAL A 181 -4.68 13.38 19.60
CA VAL A 181 -5.33 13.74 18.33
C VAL A 181 -6.46 12.76 18.02
N PRO A 182 -7.69 13.20 17.70
CA PRO A 182 -8.76 12.27 17.32
C PRO A 182 -8.46 11.60 15.98
N ILE A 183 -8.81 10.32 15.85
CA ILE A 183 -8.60 9.51 14.66
C ILE A 183 -9.94 9.09 14.07
N TYR A 184 -10.12 9.28 12.77
CA TYR A 184 -11.30 8.85 12.02
C TYR A 184 -10.91 7.76 11.02
N ILE A 185 -11.44 6.56 11.19
CA ILE A 185 -11.20 5.45 10.28
C ILE A 185 -12.41 5.31 9.36
N TRP A 186 -12.19 5.44 8.05
CA TRP A 186 -13.24 5.23 7.06
C TRP A 186 -13.16 3.83 6.50
N TYR A 187 -14.32 3.19 6.36
CA TYR A 187 -14.39 1.82 5.88
C TYR A 187 -15.76 1.55 5.25
N GLY A 188 -15.79 0.68 4.25
CA GLY A 188 -16.99 0.12 3.65
C GLY A 188 -17.17 -1.35 4.01
N ASN A 189 -18.33 -1.91 3.65
CA ASN A 189 -18.64 -3.32 3.80
C ASN A 189 -18.07 -4.15 2.63
N ASN A 190 -16.73 -4.14 2.50
CA ASN A 190 -15.97 -4.96 1.54
C ASN A 190 -14.74 -5.55 2.23
N ALA A 191 -14.20 -6.66 1.71
CA ALA A 191 -13.11 -7.38 2.37
C ALA A 191 -11.87 -6.53 2.59
N ASP A 192 -11.49 -5.70 1.63
CA ASP A 192 -10.28 -4.87 1.72
C ASP A 192 -10.35 -3.88 2.89
N GLU A 193 -11.38 -3.05 2.92
CA GLU A 193 -11.55 -2.03 3.96
C GLU A 193 -11.86 -2.62 5.33
N GLN A 194 -12.55 -3.76 5.38
CA GLN A 194 -12.82 -4.45 6.64
C GLN A 194 -11.55 -5.08 7.22
N CYS A 195 -10.68 -5.66 6.38
CA CYS A 195 -9.35 -6.11 6.81
C CYS A 195 -8.50 -4.92 7.27
N GLY A 196 -8.49 -3.83 6.50
CA GLY A 196 -7.77 -2.59 6.83
C GLY A 196 -8.20 -2.01 8.17
N LEU A 197 -9.51 -1.93 8.45
CA LEU A 197 -10.05 -1.48 9.74
C LEU A 197 -9.48 -2.26 10.92
N ARG A 198 -9.44 -3.61 10.81
CA ARG A 198 -8.86 -4.47 11.87
C ARG A 198 -7.36 -4.19 12.03
N PHE A 199 -6.63 -4.07 10.94
CA PHE A 199 -5.21 -3.77 10.96
C PHE A 199 -4.90 -2.42 11.60
N PHE A 200 -5.61 -1.35 11.21
CA PHE A 200 -5.42 -0.02 11.77
C PHE A 200 -5.67 -0.01 13.29
N LEU A 201 -6.74 -0.66 13.73
CA LEU A 201 -7.05 -0.77 15.16
C LEU A 201 -6.05 -1.64 15.93
N TYR A 202 -5.43 -2.61 15.26
CA TYR A 202 -4.30 -3.35 15.80
C TYR A 202 -3.05 -2.47 15.92
N LEU A 203 -2.66 -1.70 14.91
CA LEU A 203 -1.53 -0.77 14.99
C LEU A 203 -1.72 0.26 16.12
N LEU A 204 -2.95 0.76 16.29
CA LEU A 204 -3.32 1.75 17.29
C LEU A 204 -3.59 1.16 18.69
N ARG A 205 -3.34 -0.13 18.93
CA ARG A 205 -3.74 -0.83 20.18
C ARG A 205 -3.20 -0.24 21.47
N ASN A 206 -2.03 0.42 21.40
CA ASN A 206 -1.37 1.04 22.56
C ASN A 206 -1.60 2.56 22.64
N LYS A 207 -2.43 3.11 21.75
CA LYS A 207 -2.67 4.55 21.61
C LYS A 207 -3.92 4.95 22.39
N SER A 208 -3.87 6.08 23.11
CA SER A 208 -4.99 6.59 23.92
C SER A 208 -5.99 7.45 23.14
N ASN A 209 -5.77 7.63 21.83
CA ASN A 209 -6.57 8.48 20.96
C ASN A 209 -8.07 8.14 21.04
N GLU A 210 -8.93 9.13 20.92
CA GLU A 210 -10.33 8.91 20.57
C GLU A 210 -10.40 8.46 19.10
N ILE A 211 -11.06 7.32 18.85
CA ILE A 211 -11.16 6.73 17.51
C ILE A 211 -12.62 6.65 17.10
N PHE A 212 -12.97 7.22 15.96
CA PHE A 212 -14.30 7.24 15.38
C PHE A 212 -14.33 6.40 14.10
N LEU A 213 -15.40 5.64 13.92
CA LEU A 213 -15.59 4.80 12.74
C LEU A 213 -16.62 5.42 11.80
N ILE A 214 -16.28 5.52 10.51
CA ILE A 214 -17.14 6.06 9.46
C ILE A 214 -17.43 4.95 8.46
N ASN A 215 -18.60 4.33 8.60
CA ASN A 215 -19.06 3.35 7.63
C ASN A 215 -19.60 4.06 6.39
N THR A 216 -18.89 3.94 5.28
CA THR A 216 -19.23 4.59 4.01
C THR A 216 -20.39 3.91 3.29
N THR A 217 -20.63 2.62 3.58
CA THR A 217 -21.78 1.87 3.07
C THR A 217 -23.11 2.33 3.68
N GLU A 218 -23.11 3.10 4.77
CA GLU A 218 -24.36 3.71 5.29
C GLU A 218 -25.03 4.65 4.27
N GLN A 219 -24.28 5.23 3.33
CA GLN A 219 -24.84 6.08 2.27
C GLN A 219 -25.04 5.39 0.92
N SER A 220 -24.34 4.29 0.65
CA SER A 220 -24.53 3.51 -0.56
C SER A 220 -25.44 2.32 -0.27
N LYS A 221 -26.57 2.21 -0.97
CA LYS A 221 -27.44 1.01 -0.91
C LYS A 221 -26.75 -0.27 -1.44
N VAL A 222 -25.51 -0.15 -1.90
CA VAL A 222 -24.67 -1.20 -2.49
C VAL A 222 -23.36 -1.20 -1.73
N ASN A 223 -22.79 -2.37 -1.43
CA ASN A 223 -21.44 -2.51 -0.90
C ASN A 223 -20.45 -1.93 -1.93
N CYS A 224 -20.05 -0.67 -1.75
CA CYS A 224 -19.07 -0.02 -2.60
C CYS A 224 -17.85 0.37 -1.78
N ALA A 225 -16.68 0.37 -2.44
CA ALA A 225 -15.48 0.90 -1.83
C ALA A 225 -15.64 2.40 -1.53
N THR A 226 -14.97 2.88 -0.49
CA THR A 226 -14.97 4.31 -0.11
C THR A 226 -14.53 5.21 -1.26
N SER A 227 -13.61 4.73 -2.11
CA SER A 227 -13.14 5.43 -3.31
C SER A 227 -14.23 5.67 -4.37
N HIS A 228 -15.32 4.89 -4.36
CA HIS A 228 -16.42 5.00 -5.32
C HIS A 228 -17.46 6.05 -4.94
N LEU A 229 -17.41 6.58 -3.71
CA LEU A 229 -18.29 7.66 -3.28
C LEU A 229 -17.79 9.00 -3.80
N SER A 230 -18.74 9.86 -4.18
CA SER A 230 -18.43 11.25 -4.49
C SER A 230 -17.95 11.99 -3.25
N SER A 231 -17.12 13.03 -3.45
CA SER A 231 -16.66 13.90 -2.37
C SER A 231 -17.82 14.53 -1.58
N GLN A 232 -18.96 14.80 -2.23
CA GLN A 232 -20.16 15.32 -1.57
C GLN A 232 -20.78 14.32 -0.59
N GLN A 233 -20.88 13.04 -0.97
CA GLN A 233 -21.40 11.98 -0.10
C GLN A 233 -20.49 11.77 1.11
N LEU A 234 -19.17 11.77 0.88
CA LEU A 234 -18.17 11.66 1.95
C LEU A 234 -18.22 12.86 2.91
N ALA A 235 -18.37 14.08 2.39
CA ALA A 235 -18.51 15.27 3.22
C ALA A 235 -19.77 15.22 4.10
N GLN A 236 -20.90 14.75 3.54
CA GLN A 236 -22.15 14.58 4.29
C GLN A 236 -22.03 13.53 5.40
N LEU A 237 -21.36 12.40 5.12
CA LEU A 237 -21.06 11.39 6.14
C LEU A 237 -20.27 11.96 7.30
N PHE A 238 -19.27 12.79 7.02
CA PHE A 238 -18.47 13.42 8.05
C PHE A 238 -19.24 14.45 8.86
N MET A 239 -20.09 15.27 8.23
CA MET A 239 -20.91 16.25 8.96
C MET A 239 -21.86 15.57 9.97
N ASN A 240 -22.36 14.38 9.65
CA ASN A 240 -23.27 13.64 10.53
C ASN A 240 -22.54 12.87 11.65
N ILE A 241 -21.21 13.01 11.77
CA ILE A 241 -20.43 12.24 12.74
C ILE A 241 -20.55 12.74 14.18
N GLU A 242 -21.01 13.98 14.39
CA GLU A 242 -21.15 14.56 15.74
C GLU A 242 -22.08 13.74 16.64
N GLU A 243 -22.95 12.92 16.05
CA GLU A 243 -23.82 11.99 16.78
C GLU A 243 -23.14 10.66 17.16
N LYS A 244 -21.98 10.35 16.57
CA LYS A 244 -21.25 9.09 16.81
C LYS A 244 -20.28 9.23 17.98
N LYS A 245 -20.34 8.26 18.90
CA LYS A 245 -19.42 8.14 20.03
C LYS A 245 -18.10 7.49 19.59
N PRO A 246 -16.97 7.86 20.23
CA PRO A 246 -15.70 7.16 19.99
C PRO A 246 -15.82 5.69 20.41
N LEU A 247 -15.04 4.83 19.74
CA LEU A 247 -14.95 3.41 20.07
C LEU A 247 -14.53 3.20 21.52
N THR A 248 -15.27 2.35 22.21
CA THR A 248 -14.92 1.90 23.55
C THR A 248 -13.68 1.01 23.51
N ILE A 249 -12.98 0.89 24.65
CA ILE A 249 -11.83 -0.01 24.78
C ILE A 249 -12.23 -1.46 24.48
N GLN A 250 -13.46 -1.85 24.81
CA GLN A 250 -13.95 -3.20 24.58
C GLN A 250 -14.18 -3.46 23.08
N ASP A 251 -14.78 -2.52 22.35
CA ASP A 251 -14.97 -2.65 20.90
C ASP A 251 -13.62 -2.71 20.17
N ARG A 252 -12.65 -1.88 20.59
CA ARG A 252 -11.29 -1.92 20.03
C ARG A 252 -10.65 -3.29 20.19
N ARG A 253 -10.78 -3.91 21.37
CA ARG A 253 -10.24 -5.25 21.65
C ARG A 253 -10.86 -6.33 20.75
N ILE A 254 -12.14 -6.21 20.40
CA ILE A 254 -12.78 -7.15 19.47
C ILE A 254 -12.07 -7.11 18.11
N PHE A 255 -11.94 -5.92 17.52
CA PHE A 255 -11.24 -5.75 16.23
C PHE A 255 -9.77 -6.18 16.28
N GLN A 256 -9.09 -5.94 17.40
CA GLN A 256 -7.69 -6.35 17.59
C GLN A 256 -7.56 -7.87 17.61
N ASN A 257 -8.42 -8.58 18.36
CA ASN A 257 -8.43 -10.04 18.39
C ASN A 257 -8.83 -10.64 17.03
N GLU A 258 -9.74 -9.98 16.31
CA GLU A 258 -10.09 -10.35 14.94
C GLU A 258 -8.89 -10.23 14.00
N TRP A 259 -8.08 -9.16 14.10
CA TRP A 259 -6.82 -9.03 13.36
C TRP A 259 -5.83 -10.14 13.70
N GLU A 260 -5.64 -10.42 14.98
CA GLU A 260 -4.73 -11.48 15.43
C GLU A 260 -5.15 -12.84 14.86
N THR A 261 -6.45 -13.12 14.77
CA THR A 261 -6.95 -14.35 14.14
C THR A 261 -6.73 -14.32 12.62
N LEU A 262 -7.14 -13.23 11.97
CA LEU A 262 -7.10 -13.06 10.52
C LEU A 262 -5.66 -13.12 9.96
N SER A 263 -4.70 -12.51 10.65
CA SER A 263 -3.29 -12.47 10.24
C SER A 263 -2.58 -13.82 10.38
N GLN A 264 -3.15 -14.78 11.11
CA GLN A 264 -2.62 -16.15 11.18
C GLN A 264 -3.21 -17.09 10.12
N THR A 265 -4.19 -16.65 9.32
CA THR A 265 -4.72 -17.48 8.24
C THR A 265 -3.79 -17.48 7.03
N ASN A 266 -3.78 -18.61 6.32
CA ASN A 266 -3.05 -18.74 5.04
C ASN A 266 -3.94 -18.37 3.84
N ASP A 267 -5.05 -17.67 4.07
CA ASP A 267 -5.97 -17.31 3.01
C ASP A 267 -5.30 -16.29 2.07
N ILE A 268 -5.38 -16.54 0.77
CA ILE A 268 -4.88 -15.63 -0.26
C ILE A 268 -5.99 -14.74 -0.80
N LEU A 269 -7.25 -15.17 -0.75
CA LEU A 269 -8.40 -14.41 -1.21
C LEU A 269 -9.42 -14.31 -0.08
N ARG A 270 -9.91 -13.09 0.16
CA ARG A 270 -10.88 -12.78 1.21
C ARG A 270 -12.07 -12.04 0.61
N LEU A 271 -13.27 -12.44 1.04
CA LEU A 271 -14.55 -11.85 0.67
C LEU A 271 -15.34 -11.47 1.94
N TRP A 272 -16.06 -10.36 1.91
CA TRP A 272 -17.07 -9.89 2.84
C TRP A 272 -18.44 -10.53 2.58
N ILE A 273 -18.67 -11.68 3.21
CA ILE A 273 -19.90 -12.46 3.04
C ILE A 273 -20.64 -12.54 4.38
N ASN A 274 -21.93 -12.21 4.39
CA ASN A 274 -22.80 -12.25 5.57
C ASN A 274 -22.23 -11.44 6.76
N ASN A 275 -21.78 -10.20 6.49
CA ASN A 275 -21.16 -9.30 7.48
C ASN A 275 -19.89 -9.84 8.15
N GLY A 276 -19.12 -10.69 7.46
CA GLY A 276 -17.86 -11.20 7.96
C GLY A 276 -16.83 -11.39 6.86
N ILE A 277 -15.55 -11.29 7.24
CA ILE A 277 -14.42 -11.60 6.36
C ILE A 277 -14.30 -13.13 6.28
N LYS A 278 -14.35 -13.67 5.06
CA LYS A 278 -14.20 -15.10 4.79
C LYS A 278 -13.05 -15.32 3.83
N GLY A 279 -12.11 -16.16 4.24
CA GLY A 279 -11.14 -16.75 3.33
C GLY A 279 -11.84 -17.71 2.36
N VAL A 280 -11.51 -17.59 1.07
CA VAL A 280 -11.95 -18.51 0.03
C VAL A 280 -10.74 -19.04 -0.74
N PRO A 281 -10.86 -20.20 -1.42
CA PRO A 281 -9.79 -20.70 -2.26
C PRO A 281 -9.34 -19.68 -3.30
N GLU A 282 -8.04 -19.65 -3.63
CA GLU A 282 -7.49 -18.69 -4.59
C GLU A 282 -8.15 -18.82 -5.99
N ASN A 283 -8.58 -20.03 -6.35
CA ASN A 283 -9.26 -20.35 -7.61
C ASN A 283 -10.78 -20.12 -7.56
N TYR A 284 -11.31 -19.43 -6.54
CA TYR A 284 -12.75 -19.22 -6.36
C TYR A 284 -13.43 -18.61 -7.60
N PHE A 285 -12.74 -17.69 -8.29
CA PHE A 285 -13.26 -17.02 -9.49
C PHE A 285 -12.92 -17.72 -10.81
N ASP A 286 -12.09 -18.77 -10.79
CA ASP A 286 -11.67 -19.46 -12.02
C ASP A 286 -12.86 -20.01 -12.83
N PRO A 287 -13.90 -20.62 -12.23
CA PRO A 287 -15.08 -21.06 -12.98
C PRO A 287 -15.81 -19.91 -13.68
N PHE A 288 -16.01 -18.79 -13.00
CA PHE A 288 -16.67 -17.61 -13.59
C PHE A 288 -15.87 -17.01 -14.74
N ILE A 289 -14.53 -17.01 -14.64
CA ILE A 289 -13.64 -16.59 -15.72
C ILE A 289 -13.82 -17.50 -16.95
N ILE A 290 -13.83 -18.82 -16.74
CA ILE A 290 -14.00 -19.81 -17.81
C ILE A 290 -15.37 -19.65 -18.48
N GLU A 291 -16.44 -19.60 -17.69
CA GLU A 291 -17.82 -19.40 -18.17
C GLU A 291 -17.97 -18.08 -18.96
N THR A 292 -17.31 -17.01 -18.51
CA THR A 292 -17.30 -15.72 -19.23
C THR A 292 -16.65 -15.86 -20.59
N ILE A 293 -15.51 -16.56 -20.67
CA ILE A 293 -14.80 -16.80 -21.93
C ILE A 293 -15.62 -17.70 -22.86
N GLU A 294 -16.26 -18.77 -22.33
CA GLU A 294 -17.15 -19.65 -23.09
C GLU A 294 -18.31 -18.88 -23.72
N ARG A 295 -18.98 -18.03 -22.92
CA ARG A 295 -20.05 -17.17 -23.39
C ARG A 295 -19.57 -16.25 -24.51
N LEU A 296 -18.45 -15.55 -24.31
CA LEU A 296 -17.91 -14.63 -25.31
C LEU A 296 -17.50 -15.36 -26.61
N HIS A 297 -17.03 -16.60 -26.54
CA HIS A 297 -16.80 -17.41 -27.74
C HIS A 297 -18.10 -17.81 -28.46
N SER A 298 -19.17 -18.12 -27.71
CA SER A 298 -20.47 -18.48 -28.30
C SER A 298 -21.12 -17.32 -29.07
N GLU A 299 -20.78 -16.09 -28.71
CA GLU A 299 -21.22 -14.86 -29.37
C GLU A 299 -20.40 -14.55 -30.65
N GLN A 300 -19.27 -15.24 -30.87
CA GLN A 300 -18.43 -15.05 -32.06
C GLN A 300 -18.87 -15.97 -33.21
N ALA A 301 -18.80 -15.45 -34.44
CA ALA A 301 -19.01 -16.27 -35.64
C ALA A 301 -17.93 -17.36 -35.80
N THR A 302 -16.71 -17.07 -35.36
CA THR A 302 -15.56 -17.98 -35.34
C THR A 302 -14.79 -17.78 -34.04
N THR A 303 -14.57 -18.85 -33.28
CA THR A 303 -13.86 -18.81 -31.99
C THR A 303 -12.41 -18.34 -32.16
N ASP A 304 -12.12 -17.12 -31.71
CA ASP A 304 -10.78 -16.50 -31.75
C ASP A 304 -10.42 -15.86 -30.39
N PHE A 305 -9.16 -15.47 -30.24
CA PHE A 305 -8.61 -14.85 -29.03
C PHE A 305 -9.35 -13.58 -28.61
N ILE A 306 -9.73 -13.51 -27.33
CA ILE A 306 -10.42 -12.38 -26.71
C ILE A 306 -9.42 -11.57 -25.88
N LYS A 307 -9.49 -10.24 -25.93
CA LYS A 307 -8.66 -9.36 -25.08
C LYS A 307 -8.95 -9.61 -23.61
N THR A 308 -7.90 -9.79 -22.79
CA THR A 308 -8.05 -10.03 -21.34
C THR A 308 -8.87 -8.94 -20.65
N GLY A 309 -8.64 -7.67 -20.99
CA GLY A 309 -9.44 -6.57 -20.46
C GLY A 309 -10.94 -6.66 -20.79
N ALA A 310 -11.32 -7.24 -21.94
CA ALA A 310 -12.72 -7.47 -22.28
C ALA A 310 -13.32 -8.60 -21.43
N VAL A 311 -12.58 -9.69 -21.21
CA VAL A 311 -13.00 -10.77 -20.30
C VAL A 311 -13.25 -10.23 -18.89
N ILE A 312 -12.32 -9.44 -18.35
CA ILE A 312 -12.48 -8.84 -17.02
C ILE A 312 -13.70 -7.90 -17.00
N ALA A 313 -13.87 -7.03 -17.99
CA ALA A 313 -14.99 -6.10 -18.06
C ALA A 313 -16.36 -6.80 -18.08
N GLU A 314 -16.44 -7.95 -18.76
CA GLU A 314 -17.64 -8.78 -18.84
C GLU A 314 -17.89 -9.59 -17.56
N LEU A 315 -16.84 -9.87 -16.80
CA LEU A 315 -16.91 -10.55 -15.51
C LEU A 315 -17.36 -9.61 -14.37
N LEU A 316 -16.97 -8.33 -14.40
CA LEU A 316 -17.26 -7.36 -13.33
C LEU A 316 -18.74 -7.32 -12.89
N PRO A 317 -19.73 -7.27 -13.81
CA PRO A 317 -21.14 -7.16 -13.43
C PRO A 317 -21.71 -8.45 -12.81
N LEU A 318 -21.02 -9.57 -12.97
CA LEU A 318 -21.46 -10.89 -12.49
C LEU A 318 -21.01 -11.18 -11.06
N ILE A 319 -20.08 -10.38 -10.52
CA ILE A 319 -19.49 -10.58 -9.20
C ILE A 319 -20.01 -9.50 -8.25
N GLU A 320 -20.72 -9.91 -7.19
CA GLU A 320 -21.24 -8.98 -6.17
C GLU A 320 -20.12 -8.31 -5.36
N GLU A 321 -19.09 -9.08 -5.00
CA GLU A 321 -17.92 -8.57 -4.29
C GLU A 321 -16.65 -8.80 -5.10
N LEU A 322 -16.22 -7.72 -5.75
CA LEU A 322 -15.11 -7.76 -6.66
C LEU A 322 -13.78 -7.70 -5.89
N PRO A 323 -12.86 -8.67 -6.07
CA PRO A 323 -11.48 -8.50 -5.65
C PRO A 323 -10.77 -7.47 -6.54
N SER A 324 -9.48 -7.23 -6.28
CA SER A 324 -8.66 -6.43 -7.20
C SER A 324 -8.73 -6.97 -8.64
N VAL A 325 -8.92 -6.09 -9.62
CA VAL A 325 -8.89 -6.46 -11.05
C VAL A 325 -7.54 -7.06 -11.45
N PHE A 326 -6.47 -6.68 -10.77
CA PHE A 326 -5.13 -7.26 -10.97
C PHE A 326 -5.04 -8.70 -10.43
N PHE A 327 -5.82 -9.03 -9.41
CA PHE A 327 -5.95 -10.41 -8.95
C PHE A 327 -6.76 -11.26 -9.94
N LEU A 328 -7.85 -10.73 -10.51
CA LEU A 328 -8.57 -11.44 -11.58
C LEU A 328 -7.66 -11.69 -12.80
N GLU A 329 -6.83 -10.71 -13.16
CA GLU A 329 -5.82 -10.88 -14.21
C GLU A 329 -4.82 -11.99 -13.87
N SER A 330 -4.33 -12.05 -12.62
CA SER A 330 -3.38 -13.08 -12.20
C SER A 330 -4.00 -14.47 -12.28
N ARG A 331 -5.29 -14.62 -11.95
CA ARG A 331 -6.04 -15.87 -12.14
C ARG A 331 -6.16 -16.25 -13.62
N ILE A 332 -6.42 -15.30 -14.51
CA ILE A 332 -6.40 -15.55 -15.96
C ILE A 332 -5.02 -16.03 -16.43
N ARG A 333 -3.93 -15.41 -15.95
CA ARG A 333 -2.56 -15.88 -16.25
C ARG A 333 -2.30 -17.27 -15.70
N PHE A 334 -2.75 -17.57 -14.49
CA PHE A 334 -2.65 -18.91 -13.92
C PHE A 334 -3.36 -19.95 -14.80
N LEU A 335 -4.56 -19.65 -15.30
CA LEU A 335 -5.31 -20.53 -16.21
C LEU A 335 -4.59 -20.73 -17.57
N VAL A 336 -3.81 -19.75 -18.02
CA VAL A 336 -2.90 -19.93 -19.16
C VAL A 336 -1.78 -20.91 -18.81
N TYR A 337 -1.12 -20.73 -17.66
CA TYR A 337 0.03 -21.54 -17.26
C TYR A 337 -0.36 -22.99 -16.93
N SER A 338 -1.57 -23.21 -16.40
CA SER A 338 -2.12 -24.54 -16.15
C SER A 338 -2.60 -25.25 -17.42
N GLY A 339 -2.61 -24.54 -18.57
CA GLY A 339 -2.97 -25.10 -19.86
C GLY A 339 -4.47 -25.11 -20.17
N VAL A 340 -5.30 -24.49 -19.32
CA VAL A 340 -6.75 -24.31 -19.59
C VAL A 340 -6.98 -23.28 -20.69
N LEU A 341 -6.17 -22.22 -20.72
CA LEU A 341 -6.24 -21.15 -21.71
C LEU A 341 -5.00 -21.13 -22.61
N ALA A 342 -5.21 -20.80 -23.89
CA ALA A 342 -4.15 -20.42 -24.82
C ALA A 342 -3.88 -18.90 -24.72
N LEU A 343 -2.62 -18.52 -24.95
CA LEU A 343 -2.14 -17.14 -24.86
C LEU A 343 -1.75 -16.57 -26.23
N LYS A 344 -2.13 -15.33 -26.49
CA LYS A 344 -1.64 -14.52 -27.62
C LYS A 344 -1.15 -13.16 -27.12
N GLY A 345 0.13 -12.86 -27.34
CA GLY A 345 0.78 -11.63 -26.88
C GLY A 345 1.68 -11.85 -25.66
N ILE A 346 2.15 -10.75 -25.05
CA ILE A 346 3.00 -10.77 -23.86
C ILE A 346 2.17 -10.26 -22.66
N PRO A 347 2.03 -11.02 -21.56
CA PRO A 347 1.18 -10.66 -20.44
C PRO A 347 1.86 -9.63 -19.51
N LYS A 348 2.21 -8.47 -20.06
CA LYS A 348 2.82 -7.34 -19.32
C LYS A 348 1.79 -6.56 -18.50
N SER A 349 0.54 -6.51 -18.97
CA SER A 349 -0.61 -6.00 -18.23
C SER A 349 -1.91 -6.47 -18.90
N ILE A 350 -3.05 -6.20 -18.26
CA ILE A 350 -4.42 -6.55 -18.71
C ILE A 350 -4.67 -6.21 -20.20
N ARG A 351 -4.01 -5.19 -20.75
CA ARG A 351 -4.26 -4.69 -22.13
C ARG A 351 -3.39 -5.38 -23.20
N HIS A 352 -2.31 -6.04 -22.81
CA HIS A 352 -1.24 -6.45 -23.72
C HIS A 352 -1.41 -7.86 -24.31
N TYR A 353 -2.33 -8.66 -23.78
CA TYR A 353 -2.53 -10.02 -24.23
C TYR A 353 -4.01 -10.38 -24.41
N SER A 354 -4.22 -11.49 -25.10
CA SER A 354 -5.51 -12.09 -25.35
C SER A 354 -5.47 -13.56 -24.98
N VAL A 355 -6.62 -14.11 -24.60
CA VAL A 355 -6.79 -15.52 -24.22
C VAL A 355 -7.86 -16.19 -25.05
N LYS A 356 -7.76 -17.52 -25.15
CA LYS A 356 -8.75 -18.40 -25.77
C LYS A 356 -8.81 -19.70 -24.97
N LEU A 357 -9.94 -20.40 -24.94
CA LEU A 357 -9.99 -21.75 -24.36
C LEU A 357 -9.13 -22.69 -25.20
N ARG A 358 -8.36 -23.54 -24.52
CA ARG A 358 -7.58 -24.57 -25.20
C ARG A 358 -8.51 -25.73 -25.56
N GLU A 359 -8.35 -26.25 -26.78
CA GLU A 359 -9.07 -27.44 -27.25
C GLU A 359 -8.60 -28.72 -26.56
#